data_AF-D0Z4G4-F1
#
_entry.id   AF-D0Z4G4-F1
#
_cell.length_a   1.000
_cell.length_b   1.000
_cell.length_c   1.000
_cell.angle_alpha   90.00
_cell.angle_beta   90.00
_cell.angle_gamma   90.00
#
_symmetry.space_group_name_H-M   'P 1'
#
loop_
_entity.id
_entity.type
_entity.pdbx_description
1 polymer ?
#
loop_
_entity_poly.entity_id
_entity_poly.type
_entity_poly.pdbx_seq_one_letter_code
_entity_poly.pdbx_strand_id
1 'polypeptide(L)'
;MDMKSILRTGVILLFMLGRTSVANADSSANNYVEPDFDLQQKYSLKSQKFFQKSLSGLYNVPSWQADSIQQPYSDFATLYQNAELAQHELSVMMHEIALASNAHPIIPTVKSEQRAKVKIAQELNGQVDRITDLSRATLIADDIPSLMQAFELLNKEARIVAVKNRFKNPAPSGYRDLKVLVELPKTQLIAEVQLHLDEIATIKNGEEHKIYEQIQKIERTAQAEARPFNDIEQTKIKKLRSISQQMYQDAWQQYLQPTTNVG
;
A
#
# COMPACT_ATOMS: atom_id res chain seq x y z
N MET A 1 -21.03 42.21 -22.26
CA MET A 1 -22.46 42.55 -22.27
C MET A 1 -23.19 41.40 -21.59
N ASP A 2 -23.95 41.76 -20.55
CA ASP A 2 -25.02 41.07 -19.82
C ASP A 2 -24.83 39.60 -19.38
N MET A 3 -24.69 39.26 -18.09
CA MET A 3 -25.54 39.49 -16.90
C MET A 3 -26.91 38.80 -16.98
N LYS A 4 -27.05 37.69 -16.27
CA LYS A 4 -28.26 37.35 -15.50
C LYS A 4 -27.90 36.46 -14.29
N SER A 5 -27.94 37.12 -13.15
CA SER A 5 -27.99 36.60 -11.78
C SER A 5 -29.30 35.84 -11.53
N ILE A 6 -29.29 34.90 -10.57
CA ILE A 6 -30.19 34.79 -9.39
C ILE A 6 -30.03 33.36 -8.82
N LEU A 7 -30.05 33.02 -7.52
CA LEU A 7 -29.67 33.63 -6.23
C LEU A 7 -30.06 32.55 -5.18
N ARG A 8 -29.16 32.25 -4.21
CA ARG A 8 -29.40 31.83 -2.80
C ARG A 8 -30.16 30.52 -2.52
N THR A 9 -29.72 29.70 -1.55
CA THR A 9 -29.81 30.02 -0.11
C THR A 9 -28.87 29.14 0.72
N GLY A 10 -28.09 29.77 1.59
CA GLY A 10 -27.30 29.10 2.63
C GLY A 10 -28.00 29.18 3.99
N VAL A 11 -27.65 28.28 4.90
CA VAL A 11 -28.01 28.36 6.32
C VAL A 11 -26.71 28.30 7.12
N ILE A 12 -26.34 29.45 7.67
CA ILE A 12 -25.36 29.59 8.76
C ILE A 12 -26.20 29.71 10.03
N LEU A 13 -25.99 28.84 11.01
CA LEU A 13 -26.55 29.00 12.34
C LEU A 13 -25.41 29.30 13.33
N LEU A 14 -25.36 30.55 13.77
CA LEU A 14 -24.51 31.08 14.82
C LEU A 14 -25.43 31.71 15.88
N PHE A 15 -25.42 31.20 17.09
CA PHE A 15 -25.93 31.88 18.29
C PHE A 15 -24.96 31.54 19.44
N MET A 16 -24.06 32.46 19.79
CA MET A 16 -24.20 33.59 20.73
C MET A 16 -24.11 33.17 22.20
N LEU A 17 -23.04 33.67 22.82
CA LEU A 17 -22.67 33.59 24.22
C LEU A 17 -23.66 34.38 25.09
N GLY A 18 -24.13 33.77 26.18
CA GLY A 18 -24.78 34.46 27.29
C GLY A 18 -23.97 34.25 28.57
N ARG A 19 -23.46 35.33 29.16
CA ARG A 19 -22.97 35.35 30.55
C ARG A 19 -24.06 35.94 31.44
N THR A 20 -24.45 35.19 32.48
CA THR A 20 -24.96 35.75 33.75
C THR A 20 -24.70 34.75 34.87
N SER A 21 -23.97 35.16 35.91
CA SER A 21 -23.97 34.51 37.23
C SER A 21 -25.03 35.19 38.11
N VAL A 22 -25.64 34.45 39.05
CA VAL A 22 -25.61 34.69 40.52
C VAL A 22 -26.57 33.72 41.25
N ALA A 23 -26.00 33.09 42.29
CA ALA A 23 -26.53 32.56 43.57
C ALA A 23 -27.59 31.44 43.67
N ASN A 24 -27.11 30.29 44.17
CA ASN A 24 -27.55 29.43 45.28
C ASN A 24 -29.03 29.45 45.73
N ALA A 25 -29.68 28.27 45.71
CA ALA A 25 -30.04 27.54 46.94
C ALA A 25 -30.59 26.13 46.62
N ASP A 26 -30.29 25.24 47.57
CA ASP A 26 -30.95 23.98 47.95
C ASP A 26 -30.58 22.63 47.34
N SER A 27 -30.30 21.77 48.31
CA SER A 27 -29.81 20.40 48.27
C SER A 27 -30.88 19.40 47.85
N SER A 28 -30.56 18.63 46.81
CA SER A 28 -31.02 17.25 46.69
C SER A 28 -29.91 16.44 46.01
N ALA A 29 -29.53 15.35 46.66
CA ALA A 29 -28.48 14.45 46.24
C ALA A 29 -28.82 13.84 44.88
N ASN A 30 -28.21 14.37 43.81
CA ASN A 30 -28.03 13.64 42.57
C ASN A 30 -26.54 13.48 42.36
N ASN A 31 -26.08 12.23 42.44
CA ASN A 31 -24.80 11.81 41.89
C ASN A 31 -24.84 12.06 40.37
N TYR A 32 -24.55 13.28 39.95
CA TYR A 32 -24.18 13.56 38.58
C TYR A 32 -22.80 12.93 38.37
N VAL A 33 -22.82 11.71 37.85
CA VAL A 33 -21.65 11.12 37.21
C VAL A 33 -21.32 12.04 36.04
N GLU A 34 -20.27 12.84 36.18
CA GLU A 34 -19.68 13.57 35.07
C GLU A 34 -19.41 12.54 33.96
N PRO A 35 -19.91 12.71 32.73
CA PRO A 35 -19.60 11.78 31.66
C PRO A 35 -18.09 11.87 31.42
N ASP A 36 -17.39 10.77 31.67
CA ASP A 36 -15.95 10.65 31.51
C ASP A 36 -15.59 10.82 30.03
N PHE A 37 -15.39 12.08 29.65
CA PHE A 37 -15.10 12.54 28.30
C PHE A 37 -13.78 11.94 27.78
N ASP A 38 -12.86 11.64 28.69
CA ASP A 38 -11.56 11.01 28.41
C ASP A 38 -11.73 9.52 28.08
N LEU A 39 -12.64 8.80 28.76
CA LEU A 39 -13.02 7.44 28.37
C LEU A 39 -13.69 7.41 26.99
N GLN A 40 -14.68 8.27 26.72
CA GLN A 40 -15.34 8.30 25.40
C GLN A 40 -14.37 8.61 24.26
N GLN A 41 -13.43 9.54 24.46
CA GLN A 41 -12.35 9.78 23.48
C GLN A 41 -11.44 8.57 23.33
N LYS A 42 -11.01 7.92 24.41
CA LYS A 42 -10.18 6.70 24.34
C LYS A 42 -10.91 5.56 23.63
N TYR A 43 -12.21 5.37 23.86
CA TYR A 43 -13.02 4.37 23.16
C TYR A 43 -13.18 4.71 21.67
N SER A 44 -13.42 5.98 21.33
CA SER A 44 -13.50 6.46 19.95
C SER A 44 -12.17 6.29 19.21
N LEU A 45 -11.04 6.61 19.85
CA LEU A 45 -9.71 6.41 19.29
C LEU A 45 -9.36 4.92 19.14
N LYS A 46 -9.76 4.08 20.10
CA LYS A 46 -9.59 2.62 20.01
C LYS A 46 -10.43 2.03 18.87
N SER A 47 -11.69 2.44 18.72
CA SER A 47 -12.56 1.95 17.64
C SER A 47 -12.09 2.43 16.26
N GLN A 48 -11.58 3.66 16.16
CA GLN A 48 -10.99 4.19 14.94
C GLN A 48 -9.70 3.44 14.56
N LYS A 49 -8.80 3.17 15.52
CA LYS A 49 -7.60 2.35 15.29
C LYS A 49 -7.93 0.91 14.91
N PHE A 50 -8.92 0.31 15.56
CA PHE A 50 -9.38 -1.03 15.22
C PHE A 50 -9.96 -1.08 13.80
N PHE A 51 -10.76 -0.07 13.42
CA PHE A 51 -11.28 0.06 12.07
C PHE A 51 -10.17 0.24 11.02
N GLN A 52 -9.18 1.10 11.28
CA GLN A 52 -8.03 1.30 10.38
C GLN A 52 -7.26 0.01 10.13
N LYS A 53 -7.14 -0.84 11.15
CA LYS A 53 -6.45 -2.14 11.07
C LYS A 53 -7.33 -3.30 10.61
N SER A 54 -8.60 -3.04 10.29
CA SER A 54 -9.53 -4.06 9.82
C SER A 54 -9.46 -4.26 8.30
N LEU A 55 -10.13 -5.30 7.79
CA LEU A 55 -10.37 -5.50 6.36
C LEU A 55 -11.00 -4.26 5.70
N SER A 56 -11.96 -3.62 6.37
CA SER A 56 -12.58 -2.37 5.89
C SER A 56 -11.56 -1.23 5.79
N GLY A 57 -10.63 -1.16 6.75
CA GLY A 57 -9.50 -0.23 6.72
C GLY A 57 -8.59 -0.48 5.51
N LEU A 58 -8.20 -1.73 5.29
CA LEU A 58 -7.39 -2.14 4.13
C LEU A 58 -8.05 -1.76 2.80
N TYR A 59 -9.36 -1.96 2.66
CA TYR A 59 -10.09 -1.59 1.44
C TYR A 59 -10.33 -0.08 1.29
N ASN A 60 -10.21 0.68 2.37
CA ASN A 60 -10.32 2.14 2.35
C ASN A 60 -9.01 2.84 2.01
N VAL A 61 -7.86 2.15 2.03
CA VAL A 61 -6.60 2.71 1.53
C VAL A 61 -6.74 3.00 0.02
N PRO A 62 -6.73 4.28 -0.40
CA PRO A 62 -6.90 4.63 -1.81
C PRO A 62 -5.63 4.26 -2.59
N SER A 63 -5.81 3.90 -3.85
CA SER A 63 -4.68 3.88 -4.80
C SER A 63 -4.49 5.27 -5.37
N TRP A 64 -3.27 5.79 -5.33
CA TRP A 64 -2.90 7.11 -5.82
C TRP A 64 -1.41 7.15 -6.13
N GLN A 65 -0.98 8.13 -6.91
CA GLN A 65 0.43 8.42 -7.17
C GLN A 65 0.60 9.93 -7.32
N ALA A 66 1.75 10.46 -6.90
CA ALA A 66 2.13 11.84 -7.21
C ALA A 66 2.32 12.03 -8.72
N ASP A 67 2.10 13.24 -9.22
CA ASP A 67 2.16 13.56 -10.66
C ASP A 67 3.57 13.35 -11.25
N SER A 68 4.61 13.67 -10.47
CA SER A 68 6.01 13.43 -10.85
C SER A 68 6.71 12.58 -9.80
N ILE A 69 7.05 11.35 -10.17
CA ILE A 69 7.88 10.44 -9.39
C ILE A 69 9.16 10.21 -10.18
N GLN A 70 10.22 10.87 -9.76
CA GLN A 70 11.53 10.83 -10.38
C GLN A 70 12.60 10.64 -9.30
N GLN A 71 13.63 9.89 -9.65
CA GLN A 71 14.87 9.80 -8.89
C GLN A 71 15.63 11.12 -8.99
N PRO A 72 16.47 11.44 -7.99
CA PRO A 72 17.28 12.66 -8.00
C PRO A 72 18.41 12.65 -9.06
N TYR A 73 18.68 11.49 -9.69
CA TYR A 73 19.74 11.32 -10.67
C TYR A 73 19.19 10.77 -11.99
N SER A 74 19.53 11.43 -13.10
CA SER A 74 19.22 10.99 -14.46
C SER A 74 20.37 10.23 -15.13
N ASP A 75 21.60 10.32 -14.60
CA ASP A 75 22.72 9.47 -14.99
C ASP A 75 22.65 8.12 -14.26
N PHE A 76 22.71 7.02 -15.03
CA PHE A 76 22.51 5.68 -14.48
C PHE A 76 23.65 5.26 -13.54
N ALA A 77 24.90 5.58 -13.88
CA ALA A 77 26.04 5.16 -13.06
C ALA A 77 25.97 5.81 -11.67
N THR A 78 25.68 7.11 -11.63
CA THR A 78 25.49 7.88 -10.39
C THR A 78 24.29 7.37 -9.60
N LEU A 79 23.15 7.15 -10.25
CA LEU A 79 21.96 6.61 -9.60
C LEU A 79 22.22 5.23 -8.98
N TYR A 80 22.86 4.34 -9.74
CA TYR A 80 23.13 2.97 -9.33
C TYR A 80 24.15 2.91 -8.20
N GLN A 81 25.18 3.76 -8.21
CA GLN A 81 26.15 3.86 -7.12
C GLN A 81 25.49 4.28 -5.79
N ASN A 82 24.49 5.17 -5.85
CA ASN A 82 23.74 5.61 -4.66
C ASN A 82 22.65 4.63 -4.21
N ALA A 83 22.26 3.67 -5.05
CA ALA A 83 21.21 2.71 -4.74
C ALA A 83 21.57 1.77 -3.57
N GLU A 84 22.86 1.48 -3.35
CA GLU A 84 23.32 0.69 -2.21
C GLU A 84 23.11 1.42 -0.88
N LEU A 85 23.40 2.73 -0.83
CA LEU A 85 23.13 3.56 0.34
C LEU A 85 21.63 3.61 0.65
N ALA A 86 20.80 3.76 -0.38
CA ALA A 86 19.35 3.74 -0.26
C ALA A 86 18.81 2.36 0.15
N GLN A 87 19.39 1.26 -0.34
CA GLN A 87 19.00 -0.09 0.06
C GLN A 87 19.36 -0.38 1.52
N HIS A 88 20.51 0.12 2.00
CA HIS A 88 20.90 0.02 3.40
C HIS A 88 19.96 0.86 4.30
N GLU A 89 19.69 2.11 3.93
CA GLU A 89 18.73 2.96 4.64
C GLU A 89 17.35 2.31 4.74
N LEU A 90 16.83 1.81 3.61
CA LEU A 90 15.57 1.09 3.58
C LEU A 90 15.62 -0.16 4.46
N SER A 91 16.72 -0.92 4.42
CA SER A 91 16.87 -2.13 5.23
C SER A 91 16.71 -1.85 6.72
N VAL A 92 17.37 -0.81 7.25
CA VAL A 92 17.26 -0.42 8.66
C VAL A 92 15.81 -0.11 9.02
N MET A 93 15.16 0.76 8.23
CA MET A 93 13.77 1.16 8.43
C MET A 93 12.82 -0.06 8.39
N MET A 94 13.03 -1.00 7.48
CA MET A 94 12.18 -2.18 7.35
C MET A 94 12.29 -3.13 8.55
N HIS A 95 13.49 -3.29 9.13
CA HIS A 95 13.66 -4.10 10.35
C HIS A 95 12.96 -3.47 11.56
N GLU A 96 13.04 -2.14 11.70
CA GLU A 96 12.36 -1.41 12.78
C GLU A 96 10.83 -1.52 12.67
N ILE A 97 10.30 -1.31 11.46
CA ILE A 97 8.86 -1.46 11.19
C ILE A 97 8.40 -2.90 11.44
N ALA A 98 9.13 -3.89 10.93
CA ALA A 98 8.80 -5.30 11.08
C ALA A 98 8.68 -5.72 12.55
N LEU A 99 9.63 -5.29 13.39
CA LEU A 99 9.61 -5.55 14.83
C LEU A 99 8.36 -4.95 15.51
N ALA A 100 8.02 -3.71 15.14
CA ALA A 100 6.89 -2.99 15.74
C ALA A 100 5.51 -3.44 15.22
N SER A 101 5.46 -4.09 14.05
CA SER A 101 4.21 -4.53 13.41
C SER A 101 3.96 -6.03 13.46
N ASN A 102 4.84 -6.82 14.07
CA ASN A 102 4.81 -8.29 14.00
C ASN A 102 4.79 -8.79 12.53
N ALA A 103 5.66 -8.21 11.71
CA ALA A 103 5.86 -8.61 10.31
C ALA A 103 7.29 -9.14 10.12
N HIS A 104 7.54 -9.72 8.95
CA HIS A 104 8.84 -10.26 8.56
C HIS A 104 9.38 -9.52 7.33
N PRO A 105 10.59 -8.92 7.43
CA PRO A 105 11.18 -8.22 6.30
C PRO A 105 11.92 -9.20 5.38
N ILE A 106 11.72 -9.07 4.07
CA ILE A 106 12.58 -9.65 3.05
C ILE A 106 13.35 -8.52 2.40
N ILE A 107 14.67 -8.51 2.63
CA ILE A 107 15.60 -7.50 2.13
C ILE A 107 16.50 -8.13 1.06
N PRO A 108 16.23 -7.93 -0.24
CA PRO A 108 17.14 -8.32 -1.29
C PRO A 108 18.31 -7.34 -1.40
N THR A 109 19.34 -7.72 -2.16
CA THR A 109 20.33 -6.77 -2.67
C THR A 109 19.68 -5.81 -3.68
N VAL A 110 20.39 -4.71 -3.97
CA VAL A 110 20.04 -3.78 -5.05
C VAL A 110 19.75 -4.57 -6.33
N LYS A 111 18.71 -4.17 -7.06
CA LYS A 111 18.37 -4.77 -8.35
C LYS A 111 19.61 -4.75 -9.24
N SER A 112 19.97 -5.90 -9.81
CA SER A 112 21.15 -5.98 -10.66
C SER A 112 21.11 -4.99 -11.83
N GLU A 113 22.27 -4.42 -12.14
CA GLU A 113 22.47 -3.44 -13.21
C GLU A 113 21.85 -3.91 -14.53
N GLN A 114 22.08 -5.16 -14.93
CA GLN A 114 21.52 -5.72 -16.15
C GLN A 114 19.98 -5.68 -16.16
N ARG A 115 19.33 -6.05 -15.04
CA ARG A 115 17.87 -6.03 -14.94
C ARG A 115 17.33 -4.60 -14.88
N ALA A 116 18.06 -3.69 -14.24
CA ALA A 116 17.70 -2.27 -14.20
C ALA A 116 17.73 -1.66 -15.61
N LYS A 117 18.81 -1.88 -16.36
CA LYS A 117 18.96 -1.42 -17.75
C LYS A 117 17.87 -1.99 -18.67
N VAL A 118 17.58 -3.28 -18.57
CA VAL A 118 16.48 -3.92 -19.33
C VAL A 118 15.15 -3.26 -19.01
N LYS A 119 14.83 -3.04 -17.73
CA LYS A 119 13.59 -2.37 -17.32
C LYS A 119 13.50 -0.94 -17.82
N ILE A 120 14.58 -0.18 -17.74
CA ILE A 120 14.63 1.20 -18.25
C ILE A 120 14.33 1.23 -19.76
N ALA A 121 14.97 0.35 -20.53
CA ALA A 121 14.77 0.27 -21.97
C ALA A 121 13.37 -0.20 -22.37
N GLN A 122 12.82 -1.22 -21.70
CA GLN A 122 11.58 -1.88 -22.12
C GLN A 122 10.31 -1.28 -21.51
N GLU A 123 10.37 -0.75 -20.28
CA GLU A 123 9.20 -0.31 -19.52
C GLU A 123 9.17 1.20 -19.26
N LEU A 124 10.32 1.87 -19.33
CA LEU A 124 10.45 3.29 -18.94
C LEU A 124 10.88 4.20 -20.10
N ASN A 125 10.83 3.72 -21.35
CA ASN A 125 11.19 4.48 -22.55
C ASN A 125 12.60 5.13 -22.47
N GLY A 126 13.55 4.43 -21.83
CA GLY A 126 14.92 4.93 -21.66
C GLY A 126 15.12 5.96 -20.54
N GLN A 127 14.05 6.33 -19.80
CA GLN A 127 14.11 7.34 -18.75
C GLN A 127 14.66 6.74 -17.45
N VAL A 128 15.96 6.95 -17.22
CA VAL A 128 16.71 6.41 -16.07
C VAL A 128 16.12 6.88 -14.74
N ASP A 129 15.80 8.16 -14.65
CA ASP A 129 15.23 8.79 -13.46
C ASP A 129 13.86 8.23 -13.06
N ARG A 130 13.20 7.42 -13.90
CA ARG A 130 11.90 6.81 -13.59
C ARG A 130 11.98 5.43 -12.97
N ILE A 131 13.17 4.84 -12.81
CA ILE A 131 13.30 3.54 -12.14
C ILE A 131 13.08 3.69 -10.63
N THR A 132 12.10 3.00 -10.07
CA THR A 132 11.71 3.16 -8.66
C THR A 132 12.06 1.96 -7.78
N ASP A 133 12.62 0.90 -8.36
CA ASP A 133 12.82 -0.39 -7.69
C ASP A 133 14.28 -0.87 -7.76
N LEU A 134 15.22 0.06 -7.79
CA LEU A 134 16.64 -0.24 -7.53
C LEU A 134 16.81 -0.73 -6.09
N SER A 135 16.42 0.12 -5.13
CA SER A 135 16.28 -0.21 -3.73
C SER A 135 14.85 -0.67 -3.44
N ARG A 136 14.70 -1.82 -2.79
CA ARG A 136 13.39 -2.46 -2.59
C ARG A 136 13.36 -3.37 -1.38
N ALA A 137 12.17 -3.56 -0.81
CA ALA A 137 11.93 -4.47 0.28
C ALA A 137 10.51 -5.03 0.25
N THR A 138 10.30 -6.15 0.95
CA THR A 138 8.96 -6.68 1.22
C THR A 138 8.77 -6.83 2.73
N LEU A 139 7.60 -6.46 3.24
CA LEU A 139 7.13 -6.82 4.58
C LEU A 139 6.03 -7.86 4.43
N ILE A 140 6.19 -9.00 5.11
CA ILE A 140 5.23 -10.10 5.12
C ILE A 140 4.55 -10.12 6.48
N ALA A 141 3.22 -10.11 6.49
CA ALA A 141 2.41 -10.19 7.69
C ALA A 141 1.53 -11.45 7.66
N ASP A 142 1.31 -12.04 8.83
CA ASP A 142 0.44 -13.22 8.97
C ASP A 142 -1.05 -12.84 8.97
N ASP A 143 -1.37 -11.57 9.22
CA ASP A 143 -2.75 -11.07 9.29
C ASP A 143 -2.91 -9.62 8.80
N ILE A 144 -4.17 -9.24 8.55
CA ILE A 144 -4.52 -7.89 8.07
C ILE A 144 -4.16 -6.79 9.08
N PRO A 145 -4.40 -6.93 10.40
CA PRO A 145 -3.99 -5.93 11.38
C PRO A 145 -2.50 -5.62 11.39
N SER A 146 -1.65 -6.64 11.30
CA SER A 146 -0.19 -6.52 11.25
C SER A 146 0.27 -5.86 9.95
N LEU A 147 -0.34 -6.24 8.82
CA LEU A 147 -0.13 -5.58 7.52
C LEU A 147 -0.47 -4.09 7.56
N MET A 148 -1.63 -3.74 8.12
CA MET A 148 -2.06 -2.34 8.25
C MET A 148 -1.20 -1.56 9.25
N GLN A 149 -0.75 -2.19 10.34
CA GLN A 149 0.20 -1.57 11.27
C GLN A 149 1.53 -1.25 10.58
N ALA A 150 2.06 -2.16 9.76
CA ALA A 150 3.27 -1.95 8.98
C ALA A 150 3.11 -0.77 8.01
N PHE A 151 1.96 -0.70 7.31
CA PHE A 151 1.66 0.42 6.40
C PHE A 151 1.59 1.77 7.14
N GLU A 152 0.94 1.82 8.31
CA GLU A 152 0.86 3.04 9.13
C GLU A 152 2.24 3.50 9.61
N LEU A 153 3.12 2.58 10.01
CA LEU A 153 4.48 2.90 10.44
C LEU A 153 5.33 3.38 9.27
N LEU A 154 5.23 2.72 8.11
CA LEU A 154 5.91 3.17 6.89
C LEU A 154 5.57 4.62 6.53
N ASN A 155 4.29 5.00 6.65
CA ASN A 155 3.83 6.37 6.38
C ASN A 155 4.34 7.39 7.40
N LYS A 156 4.82 6.97 8.58
CA LYS A 156 5.44 7.85 9.58
C LYS A 156 6.94 8.00 9.35
N GLU A 157 7.61 6.93 8.93
CA GLU A 157 9.07 6.90 8.78
C GLU A 157 9.56 7.44 7.42
N ALA A 158 8.71 7.39 6.38
CA ALA A 158 9.08 7.84 5.04
C ALA A 158 7.93 8.57 4.34
N ARG A 159 8.29 9.44 3.40
CA ARG A 159 7.31 10.13 2.56
C ARG A 159 6.80 9.17 1.50
N ILE A 160 5.55 8.72 1.63
CA ILE A 160 4.89 7.95 0.59
C ILE A 160 4.63 8.85 -0.63
N VAL A 161 4.98 8.37 -1.82
CA VAL A 161 4.78 9.08 -3.09
C VAL A 161 3.83 8.34 -4.04
N ALA A 162 3.58 7.06 -3.80
CA ALA A 162 2.52 6.31 -4.47
C ALA A 162 2.05 5.12 -3.63
N VAL A 163 0.78 4.78 -3.77
CA VAL A 163 0.16 3.58 -3.21
C VAL A 163 -0.65 2.89 -4.30
N LYS A 164 -0.43 1.60 -4.48
CA LYS A 164 -1.28 0.73 -5.30
C LYS A 164 -1.83 -0.39 -4.43
N ASN A 165 -3.13 -0.35 -4.21
CA ASN A 165 -3.83 -1.31 -3.36
C ASN A 165 -4.46 -2.43 -4.21
N ARG A 166 -3.72 -3.53 -4.36
CA ARG A 166 -4.22 -4.72 -5.07
C ARG A 166 -5.05 -5.65 -4.18
N PHE A 167 -5.17 -5.38 -2.88
CA PHE A 167 -6.20 -6.03 -2.07
C PHE A 167 -7.59 -5.55 -2.44
N LYS A 168 -7.75 -4.25 -2.70
CA LYS A 168 -9.02 -3.67 -3.21
C LYS A 168 -9.27 -4.01 -4.68
N ASN A 169 -8.24 -3.83 -5.53
CA ASN A 169 -8.33 -4.06 -6.97
C ASN A 169 -7.23 -5.04 -7.43
N PRO A 170 -7.47 -6.37 -7.36
CA PRO A 170 -6.47 -7.38 -7.67
C PRO A 170 -5.92 -7.29 -9.09
N ALA A 171 -4.72 -7.82 -9.30
CA ALA A 171 -4.18 -8.02 -10.64
C ALA A 171 -5.04 -9.01 -11.45
N PRO A 172 -4.91 -9.05 -12.79
CA PRO A 172 -5.61 -10.05 -13.61
C PRO A 172 -5.32 -11.50 -13.22
N SER A 173 -4.19 -11.79 -12.58
CA SER A 173 -3.87 -13.11 -12.03
C SER A 173 -4.57 -13.42 -10.71
N GLY A 174 -5.23 -12.45 -10.06
CA GLY A 174 -5.75 -12.56 -8.70
C GLY A 174 -4.77 -12.08 -7.62
N TYR A 175 -3.52 -11.78 -7.99
CA TYR A 175 -2.48 -11.33 -7.06
C TYR A 175 -2.84 -10.03 -6.31
N ARG A 176 -2.52 -9.99 -5.01
CA ARG A 176 -2.83 -8.89 -4.07
C ARG A 176 -1.59 -8.49 -3.26
N ASP A 177 -1.43 -7.19 -3.06
CA ASP A 177 -0.41 -6.55 -2.22
C ASP A 177 -0.82 -5.10 -1.95
N LEU A 178 -0.12 -4.45 -1.01
CA LEU A 178 0.03 -3.00 -1.04
C LEU A 178 1.42 -2.72 -1.60
N LYS A 179 1.48 -2.20 -2.83
CA LYS A 179 2.73 -1.68 -3.40
C LYS A 179 2.82 -0.20 -3.09
N VAL A 180 3.88 0.18 -2.38
CA VAL A 180 4.13 1.55 -1.94
C VAL A 180 5.45 2.02 -2.52
N LEU A 181 5.48 3.25 -3.03
CA LEU A 181 6.72 3.95 -3.32
C LEU A 181 6.96 4.98 -2.24
N VAL A 182 8.18 4.99 -1.71
CA VAL A 182 8.61 5.93 -0.66
C VAL A 182 9.83 6.71 -1.12
N GLU A 183 9.86 7.99 -0.81
CA GLU A 183 11.11 8.76 -0.80
C GLU A 183 11.78 8.58 0.55
N LEU A 184 13.01 8.09 0.52
CA LEU A 184 13.80 7.84 1.72
C LEU A 184 14.30 9.16 2.33
N PRO A 185 14.19 9.36 3.66
CA PRO A 185 14.45 10.65 4.28
C PRO A 185 15.91 11.12 4.21
N LYS A 186 16.89 10.21 4.19
CA LYS A 186 18.32 10.56 4.15
C LYS A 186 18.84 10.64 2.73
N THR A 187 18.67 9.56 1.96
CA THR A 187 19.20 9.49 0.59
C THR A 187 18.35 10.22 -0.44
N GLN A 188 17.06 10.49 -0.13
CA GLN A 188 16.07 11.08 -1.05
C GLN A 188 15.83 10.25 -2.32
N LEU A 189 16.33 9.01 -2.39
CA LEU A 189 15.99 8.09 -3.46
C LEU A 189 14.58 7.52 -3.27
N ILE A 190 13.94 7.23 -4.39
CA ILE A 190 12.67 6.50 -4.41
C ILE A 190 12.96 5.01 -4.30
N ALA A 191 12.31 4.36 -3.34
CA ALA A 191 12.37 2.93 -3.12
C ALA A 191 10.98 2.28 -3.21
N GLU A 192 10.96 0.99 -3.56
CA GLU A 192 9.73 0.19 -3.61
C GLU A 192 9.58 -0.68 -2.37
N VAL A 193 8.46 -0.53 -1.65
CA VAL A 193 8.07 -1.40 -0.53
C VAL A 193 6.80 -2.16 -0.91
N GLN A 194 6.83 -3.48 -0.79
CA GLN A 194 5.67 -4.34 -0.98
C GLN A 194 5.21 -4.87 0.38
N LEU A 195 3.94 -4.71 0.73
CA LEU A 195 3.36 -5.35 1.90
C LEU A 195 2.46 -6.51 1.45
N HIS A 196 2.77 -7.71 1.94
CA HIS A 196 2.09 -8.95 1.62
C HIS A 196 1.49 -9.59 2.85
N LEU A 197 0.48 -10.42 2.59
CA LEU A 197 0.08 -11.47 3.52
C LEU A 197 0.85 -12.76 3.19
N ASP A 198 1.19 -13.54 4.21
CA ASP A 198 2.10 -14.69 4.10
C ASP A 198 1.68 -15.71 3.02
N GLU A 199 0.45 -16.20 3.04
CA GLU A 199 -0.05 -17.19 2.05
C GLU A 199 0.02 -16.65 0.61
N ILE A 200 -0.22 -15.36 0.43
CA ILE A 200 -0.12 -14.71 -0.88
C ILE A 200 1.35 -14.61 -1.32
N ALA A 201 2.27 -14.32 -0.40
CA ALA A 201 3.70 -14.30 -0.67
C ALA A 201 4.23 -15.70 -1.01
N THR A 202 3.76 -16.74 -0.31
CA THR A 202 4.10 -18.15 -0.56
C THR A 202 3.68 -18.58 -1.95
N ILE A 203 2.44 -18.28 -2.37
CA ILE A 203 1.96 -18.56 -3.73
C ILE A 203 2.81 -17.81 -4.78
N LYS A 204 3.04 -16.51 -4.58
CA LYS A 204 3.84 -15.65 -5.49
C LYS A 204 5.24 -16.20 -5.71
N ASN A 205 5.88 -16.72 -4.67
CA ASN A 205 7.26 -17.24 -4.74
C ASN A 205 7.32 -18.73 -5.09
N GLY A 206 6.17 -19.42 -5.13
CA GLY A 206 6.03 -20.84 -5.38
C GLY A 206 5.48 -21.16 -6.77
N GLU A 207 4.33 -21.84 -6.81
CA GLU A 207 3.74 -22.36 -8.06
C GLU A 207 3.33 -21.25 -9.04
N GLU A 208 2.84 -20.12 -8.54
CA GLU A 208 2.38 -19.02 -9.39
C GLU A 208 3.55 -18.37 -10.13
N HIS A 209 4.75 -18.35 -9.54
CA HIS A 209 5.94 -17.81 -10.20
C HIS A 209 6.21 -18.48 -11.56
N LYS A 210 6.04 -19.82 -11.62
CA LYS A 210 6.22 -20.59 -12.85
C LYS A 210 5.15 -20.26 -13.89
N ILE A 211 3.93 -19.95 -13.45
CA ILE A 211 2.84 -19.52 -14.33
C ILE A 211 3.14 -18.12 -14.89
N TYR A 212 3.57 -17.21 -14.02
CA TYR A 212 3.97 -15.86 -14.38
C TYR A 212 5.09 -15.87 -15.42
N GLU A 213 6.16 -16.66 -15.23
CA GLU A 213 7.26 -16.78 -16.19
C GLU A 213 6.81 -17.30 -17.55
N GLN A 214 5.86 -18.25 -17.58
CA GLN A 214 5.31 -18.77 -18.84
C GLN A 214 4.50 -17.70 -19.59
N ILE A 215 3.64 -16.96 -18.89
CA ILE A 215 2.88 -15.85 -19.50
C ILE A 215 3.85 -14.78 -19.99
N GLN A 216 4.82 -14.38 -19.17
CA GLN A 216 5.81 -13.36 -19.53
C GLN A 216 6.64 -13.77 -20.75
N LYS A 217 6.99 -15.05 -20.89
CA LYS A 217 7.68 -15.55 -22.08
C LYS A 217 6.84 -15.37 -23.34
N ILE A 218 5.56 -15.71 -23.29
CA ILE A 218 4.63 -15.53 -24.42
C ILE A 218 4.49 -14.03 -24.76
N GLU A 219 4.29 -13.18 -23.75
CA GLU A 219 4.18 -11.73 -23.90
C GLU A 219 5.42 -11.11 -24.54
N ARG A 220 6.61 -11.50 -24.07
CA ARG A 220 7.89 -11.02 -24.63
C ARG A 220 8.13 -11.49 -26.06
N THR A 221 7.80 -12.75 -26.39
CA THR A 221 7.93 -13.25 -27.76
C THR A 221 7.04 -12.44 -28.72
N ALA A 222 5.76 -12.26 -28.37
CA ALA A 222 4.84 -11.49 -29.21
C ALA A 222 5.26 -10.02 -29.35
N GLN A 223 5.77 -9.41 -28.27
CA GLN A 223 6.31 -8.05 -28.30
C GLN A 223 7.57 -7.94 -29.18
N ALA A 224 8.51 -8.88 -29.07
CA ALA A 224 9.73 -8.90 -29.88
C ALA A 224 9.43 -9.11 -31.38
N GLU A 225 8.38 -9.88 -31.68
CA GLU A 225 7.89 -10.12 -33.05
C GLU A 225 6.90 -9.04 -33.53
N ALA A 226 6.61 -8.03 -32.70
CA ALA A 226 5.68 -6.94 -32.98
C ALA A 226 4.31 -7.40 -33.51
N ARG A 227 3.77 -8.49 -32.94
CA ARG A 227 2.49 -9.11 -33.36
C ARG A 227 1.53 -9.32 -32.20
N PRO A 228 0.22 -9.47 -32.47
CA PRO A 228 -0.73 -9.93 -31.45
C PRO A 228 -0.50 -11.42 -31.08
N PHE A 229 -1.11 -11.83 -29.97
CA PHE A 229 -1.17 -13.23 -29.58
C PHE A 229 -2.02 -14.04 -30.57
N ASN A 230 -1.54 -15.23 -30.95
CA ASN A 230 -2.35 -16.18 -31.70
C ASN A 230 -3.36 -16.92 -30.80
N ASP A 231 -4.32 -17.63 -31.38
CA ASP A 231 -5.41 -18.28 -30.64
C ASP A 231 -4.91 -19.31 -29.61
N ILE A 232 -3.82 -20.02 -29.91
CA ILE A 232 -3.21 -21.00 -29.00
C ILE A 232 -2.59 -20.28 -27.80
N GLU A 233 -1.84 -19.20 -28.03
CA GLU A 233 -1.25 -18.34 -26.99
C GLU A 233 -2.33 -17.71 -26.12
N GLN A 234 -3.39 -17.16 -26.72
CA GLN A 234 -4.52 -16.56 -25.99
C GLN A 234 -5.21 -17.60 -25.09
N THR A 235 -5.49 -18.78 -25.63
CA THR A 235 -6.09 -19.88 -24.88
C THR A 235 -5.19 -20.32 -23.72
N LYS A 236 -3.89 -20.44 -23.97
CA LYS A 236 -2.90 -20.80 -22.94
C LYS A 236 -2.82 -19.75 -21.85
N ILE A 237 -2.73 -18.46 -22.19
CA ILE A 237 -2.72 -17.35 -21.22
C ILE A 237 -4.00 -17.36 -20.39
N LYS A 238 -5.17 -17.53 -21.01
CA LYS A 238 -6.45 -17.58 -20.30
C LYS A 238 -6.49 -18.73 -19.30
N LYS A 239 -6.06 -19.92 -19.69
CA LYS A 239 -5.98 -21.09 -18.79
C LYS A 239 -5.04 -20.83 -17.61
N LEU A 240 -3.83 -20.34 -17.90
CA LEU A 240 -2.83 -20.03 -16.88
C LEU A 240 -3.32 -18.97 -15.90
N ARG A 241 -3.95 -17.88 -16.39
CA ARG A 241 -4.55 -16.84 -15.53
C ARG A 241 -5.67 -17.39 -14.65
N SER A 242 -6.51 -18.28 -15.17
CA SER A 242 -7.57 -18.91 -14.38
C SER A 242 -7.01 -19.76 -13.23
N ILE A 243 -5.88 -20.45 -13.46
CA ILE A 243 -5.20 -21.22 -12.42
C ILE A 243 -4.63 -20.29 -11.35
N SER A 244 -3.90 -19.25 -11.73
CA SER A 244 -3.40 -18.24 -10.77
C SER A 244 -4.53 -17.58 -9.97
N GLN A 245 -5.65 -17.26 -10.63
CA GLN A 245 -6.80 -16.65 -9.97
C GLN A 245 -7.37 -17.54 -8.89
N GLN A 246 -7.49 -18.84 -9.17
CA GLN A 246 -7.98 -19.81 -8.20
C GLN A 246 -7.05 -19.89 -6.99
N MET A 247 -5.72 -20.02 -7.21
CA MET A 247 -4.73 -20.07 -6.13
C MET A 247 -4.83 -18.85 -5.20
N TYR A 248 -4.84 -17.64 -5.78
CA TYR A 248 -4.91 -16.42 -4.98
C TYR A 248 -6.28 -16.20 -4.33
N GLN A 249 -7.36 -16.67 -4.96
CA GLN A 249 -8.69 -16.59 -4.37
C GLN A 249 -8.78 -17.50 -3.14
N ASP A 250 -8.26 -18.72 -3.23
CA ASP A 250 -8.27 -19.68 -2.12
C ASP A 250 -7.47 -19.16 -0.92
N ALA A 251 -6.27 -18.62 -1.14
CA ALA A 251 -5.51 -17.96 -0.08
C ALA A 251 -6.24 -16.73 0.49
N TRP A 252 -6.85 -15.91 -0.36
CA TRP A 252 -7.57 -14.72 0.10
C TRP A 252 -8.77 -15.06 0.99
N GLN A 253 -9.49 -16.14 0.71
CA GLN A 253 -10.63 -16.57 1.53
C GLN A 253 -10.23 -16.87 2.97
N GLN A 254 -9.03 -17.40 3.22
CA GLN A 254 -8.54 -17.70 4.57
C GLN A 254 -8.45 -16.44 5.44
N TYR A 255 -8.13 -15.29 4.84
CA TYR A 255 -8.08 -14.01 5.55
C TYR A 255 -9.46 -13.37 5.77
N LEU A 256 -10.46 -13.74 4.95
CA LEU A 256 -11.85 -13.29 5.12
C LEU A 256 -12.59 -14.10 6.16
N GLN A 257 -12.20 -15.36 6.35
CA GLN A 257 -12.78 -16.30 7.29
C GLN A 257 -11.65 -16.90 8.14
N PRO A 258 -11.02 -16.12 9.03
CA PRO A 258 -9.97 -16.65 9.89
C PRO A 258 -10.57 -17.82 10.66
N THR A 259 -10.08 -19.03 10.39
CA THR A 259 -10.49 -20.21 11.15
C THR A 259 -10.15 -19.92 12.59
N THR A 260 -11.17 -19.86 13.45
CA THR A 260 -10.98 -19.88 14.90
C THR A 260 -10.41 -21.25 15.23
N ASN A 261 -9.10 -21.42 15.10
CA ASN A 261 -8.38 -22.54 15.69
C ASN A 261 -8.37 -22.26 17.20
N VAL A 262 -9.46 -22.67 17.84
CA VAL A 262 -9.50 -22.93 19.27
C VAL A 262 -8.98 -24.36 19.41
N GLY A 263 -7.74 -24.53 19.84
CA GLY A 263 -7.12 -25.84 20.07
C GLY A 263 -5.61 -25.81 19.97
#